data_AF-A0A2V4C680-F1
#
_entry.id   AF-A0A2V4C680-F1
#
_cell.length_a   1.000
_cell.length_b   1.000
_cell.length_c   1.000
_cell.angle_alpha   90.00
_cell.angle_beta   90.00
_cell.angle_gamma   90.00
#
_symmetry.space_group_name_H-M   'P 1'
#
loop_
_entity.id
_entity.type
_entity.pdbx_description
1 polymer ?
#
loop_
_entity_poly.entity_id
_entity_poly.type
_entity_poly.pdbx_seq_one_letter_code
_entity_poly.pdbx_strand_id
1 'polypeptide(L)'
;MAEKDKKTARATSKKVAKKTIVEENNSLFSEDLLVSENAKQDESENKMKEVQLEITNNIGIEKTTEIEKNFNLKAENLNNSGFDFKKPLYLEIHRGNIFHYFASGLISPSQYISNRAFPDLQSIQKDALLFSNGCSNSNSDDIVLLEIQILKTEEKFFNIVDDFAFSFMPLPISRIRNIYVKKEIIKNSIVSDSLVFDGGYIPQLLIKVNYPSKLRKNKYDIVNQNVSAKEDHTSKINKFDRILGLLAFVKNYNILISEKTNSYTTISNHFFYAIQSIDSSFGCEIIQNASISEFYSWLFDDNCPSDKKLLKWLFERLDVLNNFNDNDTKEFEVIFDNNSNETEYEKIIRQVFFGLRKNIERKGVLAIIETMKSKSALPLYLFSYLRNYANLNSIEIARRDITTVFSSQFGEYAFAILGYFFGYKNLRNTDERFSNSNFIFKLLNNLPVKPPIKFQLTTEFDYKILELVYAHSFSDSDNYSNLNNLNIKNIIREKKTGVNLNSSEYLIIEEILYGKLYQKVTPNDPLSDLITMLTTLPNNIPLLSEFGWYCYKLGVKMKPFSLNDIDFSISSLLKSIGYLKEDFILFIENNKKIIDTEELKVRIRLSQKNKEI
;
A
#
# COMPACT_ATOMS: atom_id res chain seq x y z
N MET A 1 65.70 52.93 -6.82
CA MET A 1 65.19 54.12 -7.54
C MET A 1 64.28 53.57 -8.65
N ALA A 2 62.97 53.83 -8.71
CA ALA A 2 62.23 55.10 -8.59
C ALA A 2 62.46 55.99 -9.83
N GLU A 3 61.45 56.56 -10.50
CA GLU A 3 60.06 56.86 -10.09
C GLU A 3 58.98 56.63 -11.19
N LYS A 4 57.68 56.66 -10.81
CA LYS A 4 56.50 57.41 -11.38
C LYS A 4 56.34 57.59 -12.92
N ASP A 5 55.18 57.76 -13.56
CA ASP A 5 53.74 58.01 -13.23
C ASP A 5 52.96 57.94 -14.61
N LYS A 6 51.62 57.96 -14.83
CA LYS A 6 50.38 57.86 -14.03
C LYS A 6 49.17 57.54 -14.97
N LYS A 7 48.19 56.75 -14.49
CA LYS A 7 46.79 56.61 -15.03
C LYS A 7 46.68 55.95 -16.45
N THR A 8 45.53 55.44 -16.91
CA THR A 8 44.13 55.53 -16.42
C THR A 8 43.38 54.20 -16.63
N ALA A 9 42.47 53.82 -15.72
CA ALA A 9 41.62 52.64 -15.88
C ALA A 9 40.34 52.94 -16.71
N ARG A 10 39.78 51.91 -17.36
CA ARG A 10 38.48 51.97 -18.06
C ARG A 10 37.69 50.69 -17.78
N ALA A 11 36.55 50.80 -17.10
CA ALA A 11 35.67 49.68 -16.81
C ALA A 11 34.69 49.41 -17.96
N THR A 12 34.29 48.14 -18.15
CA THR A 12 33.34 47.70 -19.18
C THR A 12 32.12 47.02 -18.56
N SER A 13 30.97 47.66 -18.63
CA SER A 13 29.68 47.08 -18.22
C SER A 13 28.98 46.40 -19.40
N LYS A 14 28.63 45.12 -19.26
CA LYS A 14 27.82 44.39 -20.25
C LYS A 14 26.34 44.70 -20.04
N LYS A 15 25.64 45.12 -21.09
CA LYS A 15 24.17 45.21 -21.10
C LYS A 15 23.55 43.82 -21.26
N VAL A 16 22.45 43.57 -20.54
CA VAL A 16 21.56 42.41 -20.75
C VAL A 16 20.46 42.80 -21.73
N ALA A 17 20.15 41.94 -22.70
CA ALA A 17 19.05 42.15 -23.63
C ALA A 17 17.76 41.48 -23.10
N LYS A 18 16.67 42.24 -23.01
CA LYS A 18 15.31 41.68 -22.96
C LYS A 18 14.82 41.47 -24.39
N LYS A 19 14.13 40.35 -24.65
CA LYS A 19 13.43 40.10 -25.92
C LYS A 19 11.94 40.02 -25.63
N THR A 20 11.18 40.96 -26.20
CA THR A 20 9.71 40.94 -26.14
C THR A 20 9.17 39.94 -27.16
N ILE A 21 8.08 39.26 -26.83
CA ILE A 21 7.25 38.51 -27.78
C ILE A 21 5.90 39.21 -27.83
N VAL A 22 5.33 39.28 -29.04
CA VAL A 22 4.00 39.81 -29.32
C VAL A 22 3.12 38.62 -29.69
N GLU A 23 1.92 38.54 -29.13
CA GLU A 23 0.87 37.64 -29.59
C GLU A 23 -0.31 38.48 -30.07
N GLU A 24 -0.85 38.12 -31.24
CA GLU A 24 -1.97 38.83 -31.87
C GLU A 24 -3.29 38.18 -31.48
N ASN A 25 -4.31 39.00 -31.22
CA ASN A 25 -5.66 38.51 -30.97
C ASN A 25 -6.29 37.96 -32.26
N ASN A 26 -7.08 36.89 -32.12
CA ASN A 26 -8.23 36.65 -32.99
C ASN A 26 -9.40 36.17 -32.14
N SER A 27 -10.56 36.79 -32.34
CA SER A 27 -11.79 36.55 -31.56
C SER A 27 -12.88 35.94 -32.43
N LEU A 28 -13.75 35.14 -31.83
CA LEU A 28 -15.06 34.81 -32.39
C LEU A 28 -16.01 34.29 -31.28
N PHE A 29 -17.02 35.13 -30.98
CA PHE A 29 -18.32 34.90 -30.34
C PHE A 29 -18.61 33.53 -29.69
N SER A 30 -19.18 33.50 -28.48
CA SER A 30 -20.56 33.99 -28.29
C SER A 30 -20.93 34.46 -26.87
N GLU A 31 -21.87 35.41 -26.80
CA GLU A 31 -22.72 35.73 -25.63
C GLU A 31 -23.73 34.58 -25.38
N ASP A 32 -24.51 34.45 -24.29
CA ASP A 32 -25.05 35.42 -23.33
C ASP A 32 -25.23 34.79 -21.93
N LEU A 33 -25.16 35.61 -20.87
CA LEU A 33 -26.28 35.84 -19.93
C LEU A 33 -25.85 36.69 -18.71
N LEU A 34 -26.45 37.87 -18.58
CA LEU A 34 -26.30 38.76 -17.42
C LEU A 34 -27.31 38.40 -16.32
N VAL A 35 -26.83 38.25 -15.08
CA VAL A 35 -27.61 38.61 -13.88
C VAL A 35 -26.72 39.46 -13.00
N SER A 36 -27.05 40.76 -12.90
CA SER A 36 -26.41 41.71 -12.02
C SER A 36 -27.16 41.79 -10.69
N GLU A 37 -26.44 41.82 -9.57
CA GLU A 37 -26.98 42.48 -8.37
C GLU A 37 -25.86 43.15 -7.56
N ASN A 38 -26.13 44.35 -7.05
CA ASN A 38 -25.15 45.18 -6.37
C ASN A 38 -25.25 45.00 -4.85
N ALA A 39 -24.12 44.75 -4.19
CA ALA A 39 -23.98 44.90 -2.74
C ALA A 39 -22.81 45.85 -2.43
N LYS A 40 -23.04 46.80 -1.52
CA LYS A 40 -22.06 47.84 -1.16
C LYS A 40 -21.01 47.27 -0.20
N GLN A 41 -19.78 47.75 -0.31
CA GLN A 41 -18.85 47.73 0.81
C GLN A 41 -19.13 48.94 1.69
N ASP A 42 -19.59 48.71 2.93
CA ASP A 42 -19.50 49.68 4.01
C ASP A 42 -18.35 49.24 4.94
N GLU A 43 -17.33 50.09 5.08
CA GLU A 43 -16.25 49.86 6.03
C GLU A 43 -16.74 50.13 7.45
N SER A 44 -16.43 49.22 8.40
CA SER A 44 -16.53 49.53 9.81
C SER A 44 -15.39 48.89 10.60
N GLU A 45 -14.50 49.73 11.12
CA GLU A 45 -13.50 49.32 12.10
C GLU A 45 -14.22 48.75 13.34
N ASN A 46 -13.72 47.65 13.90
CA ASN A 46 -14.12 47.24 15.24
C ASN A 46 -12.91 46.81 16.06
N LYS A 47 -12.69 47.50 17.18
CA LYS A 47 -11.45 47.43 17.96
C LYS A 47 -11.44 46.16 18.81
N MET A 48 -10.45 45.31 18.61
CA MET A 48 -10.16 44.23 19.54
C MET A 48 -9.84 44.82 20.92
N LYS A 49 -10.57 44.40 21.95
CA LYS A 49 -10.16 44.59 23.34
C LYS A 49 -9.34 43.37 23.75
N GLU A 50 -8.08 43.59 24.12
CA GLU A 50 -7.34 42.57 24.85
C GLU A 50 -8.00 42.33 26.21
N VAL A 51 -8.19 41.06 26.55
CA VAL A 51 -8.55 40.63 27.90
C VAL A 51 -7.31 39.95 28.49
N GLN A 52 -6.64 40.65 29.39
CA GLN A 52 -5.51 40.06 30.13
C GLN A 52 -6.07 39.04 31.12
N LEU A 53 -5.52 37.82 31.09
CA LEU A 53 -5.79 36.76 32.05
C LEU A 53 -4.52 36.52 32.87
N GLU A 54 -4.55 36.89 34.15
CA GLU A 54 -3.47 36.60 35.09
C GLU A 54 -3.46 35.11 35.42
N ILE A 55 -2.33 34.43 35.17
CA ILE A 55 -2.15 33.01 35.52
C ILE A 55 -1.28 32.93 36.79
N THR A 56 -1.93 32.69 37.92
CA THR A 56 -1.27 32.54 39.24
C THR A 56 -0.76 31.11 39.47
N ASN A 57 0.45 30.83 38.96
CA ASN A 57 1.14 29.55 39.14
C ASN A 57 1.65 29.37 40.59
N ASN A 58 0.83 28.84 41.49
CA ASN A 58 1.28 28.32 42.79
C ASN A 58 1.84 26.90 42.63
N ILE A 59 3.17 26.77 42.58
CA ILE A 59 3.87 25.49 42.49
C ILE A 59 3.99 24.86 43.89
N GLY A 60 3.09 23.94 44.22
CA GLY A 60 3.21 23.09 45.41
C GLY A 60 4.16 21.92 45.14
N ILE A 61 5.29 21.87 45.87
CA ILE A 61 6.21 20.74 45.83
C ILE A 61 5.84 19.78 46.96
N GLU A 62 5.16 18.68 46.64
CA GLU A 62 4.95 17.57 47.58
C GLU A 62 5.92 16.42 47.31
N LYS A 63 6.26 15.67 48.37
CA LYS A 63 7.35 14.71 48.39
C LYS A 63 6.86 13.32 48.01
N THR A 64 7.63 12.62 47.18
CA THR A 64 7.49 11.18 47.01
C THR A 64 7.76 10.44 48.31
N THR A 65 6.76 9.71 48.80
CA THR A 65 6.93 8.60 49.74
C THR A 65 6.75 7.29 48.99
N GLU A 66 7.72 6.40 49.13
CA GLU A 66 7.63 5.04 48.61
C GLU A 66 6.60 4.25 49.43
N ILE A 67 5.68 3.55 48.75
CA ILE A 67 4.76 2.58 49.36
C ILE A 67 4.89 1.28 48.58
N GLU A 68 5.16 0.19 49.32
CA GLU A 68 5.54 -1.09 48.74
C GLU A 68 4.37 -1.86 48.11
N LYS A 69 4.73 -2.85 47.28
CA LYS A 69 3.83 -3.65 46.45
C LYS A 69 2.93 -4.56 47.30
N ASN A 70 1.62 -4.51 47.05
CA ASN A 70 0.71 -5.63 47.32
C ASN A 70 -0.46 -5.65 46.32
N PHE A 71 -0.21 -6.13 45.11
CA PHE A 71 -1.27 -6.33 44.10
C PHE A 71 -1.89 -7.72 44.24
N ASN A 72 -3.07 -7.78 44.86
CA ASN A 72 -3.91 -8.99 44.88
C ASN A 72 -5.40 -8.59 44.75
N LEU A 73 -5.71 -7.83 43.69
CA LEU A 73 -7.06 -7.37 43.38
C LEU A 73 -7.87 -8.50 42.72
N LYS A 74 -8.70 -9.17 43.52
CA LYS A 74 -9.74 -10.08 43.03
C LYS A 74 -10.85 -9.34 42.29
N ALA A 75 -11.49 -10.04 41.35
CA ALA A 75 -12.68 -9.57 40.63
C ALA A 75 -13.98 -9.71 41.47
N GLU A 76 -14.09 -8.96 42.56
CA GLU A 76 -15.24 -9.01 43.49
C GLU A 76 -15.86 -7.60 43.71
N ASN A 77 -16.48 -7.00 42.66
CA ASN A 77 -17.40 -5.83 42.82
C ASN A 77 -18.33 -5.53 41.60
N LEU A 78 -18.71 -6.54 40.81
CA LEU A 78 -19.48 -6.35 39.56
C LEU A 78 -21.00 -6.14 39.73
N ASN A 79 -21.54 -6.15 40.95
CA ASN A 79 -22.99 -6.33 41.17
C ASN A 79 -23.84 -5.04 41.13
N ASN A 80 -23.27 -3.87 40.81
CA ASN A 80 -24.02 -2.60 40.77
C ASN A 80 -23.74 -1.72 39.52
N SER A 81 -22.88 -2.14 38.58
CA SER A 81 -22.68 -1.41 37.32
C SER A 81 -23.90 -1.57 36.41
N GLY A 82 -24.42 -0.47 35.88
CA GLY A 82 -25.55 -0.49 34.93
C GLY A 82 -25.15 -0.86 33.49
N PHE A 83 -23.84 -0.89 33.23
CA PHE A 83 -23.22 -1.39 32.00
C PHE A 83 -23.34 -2.93 31.86
N ASP A 84 -23.45 -3.43 30.63
CA ASP A 84 -23.62 -4.85 30.30
C ASP A 84 -23.19 -5.14 28.84
N PHE A 85 -22.19 -6.02 28.65
CA PHE A 85 -21.70 -6.43 27.33
C PHE A 85 -22.72 -7.18 26.47
N LYS A 86 -23.83 -7.67 27.03
CA LYS A 86 -24.92 -8.32 26.28
C LYS A 86 -25.81 -7.31 25.55
N LYS A 87 -25.74 -6.03 25.91
CA LYS A 87 -26.38 -4.91 25.22
C LYS A 87 -25.40 -4.32 24.19
N PRO A 88 -25.87 -3.66 23.13
CA PRO A 88 -24.97 -2.97 22.19
C PRO A 88 -24.06 -1.97 22.92
N LEU A 89 -22.79 -1.91 22.50
CA LEU A 89 -21.82 -0.91 22.95
C LEU A 89 -21.81 0.26 21.96
N TYR A 90 -21.87 1.48 22.48
CA TYR A 90 -21.75 2.70 21.69
C TYR A 90 -20.53 3.51 22.09
N LEU A 91 -19.74 3.93 21.10
CA LEU A 91 -18.76 4.99 21.22
C LEU A 91 -19.41 6.30 20.76
N GLU A 92 -19.50 7.30 21.63
CA GLU A 92 -20.06 8.62 21.31
C GLU A 92 -18.95 9.61 20.93
N ILE A 93 -19.09 10.24 19.76
CA ILE A 93 -18.08 11.13 19.16
C ILE A 93 -18.75 12.32 18.44
N HIS A 94 -17.97 13.38 18.21
CA HIS A 94 -18.35 14.45 17.27
C HIS A 94 -18.13 13.98 15.82
N ARG A 95 -19.06 14.30 14.91
CA ARG A 95 -19.05 13.84 13.50
C ARG A 95 -17.74 14.15 12.78
N GLY A 96 -17.19 15.34 12.98
CA GLY A 96 -15.92 15.74 12.38
C GLY A 96 -14.70 14.93 12.84
N ASN A 97 -14.80 14.17 13.95
CA ASN A 97 -13.72 13.30 14.41
C ASN A 97 -13.76 11.89 13.80
N ILE A 98 -14.86 11.50 13.12
CA ILE A 98 -15.00 10.15 12.53
C ILE A 98 -13.92 9.89 11.46
N PHE A 99 -13.55 10.94 10.72
CA PHE A 99 -12.56 10.89 9.64
C PHE A 99 -11.16 10.48 10.13
N HIS A 100 -10.79 10.81 11.38
CA HIS A 100 -9.51 10.39 11.95
C HIS A 100 -9.41 8.86 12.08
N TYR A 101 -10.51 8.19 12.42
CA TYR A 101 -10.57 6.73 12.57
C TYR A 101 -10.59 6.02 11.22
N PHE A 102 -11.37 6.52 10.25
CA PHE A 102 -11.45 5.91 8.92
C PHE A 102 -10.21 6.20 8.06
N ALA A 103 -9.54 7.34 8.26
CA ALA A 103 -8.26 7.63 7.63
C ALA A 103 -7.14 6.70 8.12
N SER A 104 -7.08 6.37 9.42
CA SER A 104 -6.06 5.50 10.01
C SER A 104 -6.36 4.01 9.89
N GLY A 105 -7.61 3.61 9.67
CA GLY A 105 -8.05 2.22 9.81
C GLY A 105 -8.32 1.80 11.26
N LEU A 106 -8.17 2.71 12.23
CA LEU A 106 -8.11 2.39 13.65
C LEU A 106 -8.88 3.40 14.52
N ILE A 107 -9.83 2.89 15.31
CA ILE A 107 -10.49 3.60 16.40
C ILE A 107 -9.49 3.67 17.58
N SER A 108 -8.88 4.82 17.82
CA SER A 108 -7.89 5.00 18.89
C SER A 108 -8.32 6.00 19.98
N PRO A 109 -7.84 5.85 21.22
CA PRO A 109 -7.92 6.89 22.25
C PRO A 109 -7.43 8.25 21.73
N SER A 110 -8.01 9.34 22.23
CA SER A 110 -7.76 10.66 21.62
C SER A 110 -6.33 11.19 21.80
N GLN A 111 -5.55 10.66 22.76
CA GLN A 111 -4.11 10.95 22.88
C GLN A 111 -3.33 10.61 21.59
N TYR A 112 -3.77 9.60 20.84
CA TYR A 112 -3.11 9.16 19.59
C TYR A 112 -3.56 9.94 18.34
N ILE A 113 -4.45 10.93 18.49
CA ILE A 113 -5.02 11.70 17.37
C ILE A 113 -4.49 13.13 17.40
N SER A 114 -3.35 13.31 16.73
CA SER A 114 -2.82 14.61 16.32
C SER A 114 -3.92 15.44 15.63
N ASN A 115 -4.11 16.68 16.07
CA ASN A 115 -5.06 17.64 15.48
C ASN A 115 -6.52 17.15 15.44
N ARG A 116 -6.99 16.51 16.52
CA ARG A 116 -8.42 16.18 16.72
C ARG A 116 -9.27 17.43 16.51
N ALA A 117 -10.19 17.38 15.54
CA ALA A 117 -10.78 18.59 14.97
C ALA A 117 -11.79 19.27 15.91
N PHE A 118 -12.42 18.50 16.81
CA PHE A 118 -13.43 18.99 17.74
C PHE A 118 -13.30 18.31 19.11
N PRO A 119 -13.61 19.00 20.23
CA PRO A 119 -13.74 18.36 21.53
C PRO A 119 -15.01 17.49 21.55
N ASP A 120 -14.88 16.26 22.07
CA ASP A 120 -16.02 15.38 22.33
C ASP A 120 -15.80 14.54 23.60
N LEU A 121 -16.69 13.57 23.86
CA LEU A 121 -16.67 12.74 25.06
C LEU A 121 -15.32 11.97 25.21
N GLN A 122 -14.69 11.60 24.10
CA GLN A 122 -13.39 10.93 24.06
C GLN A 122 -12.20 11.88 24.27
N SER A 123 -12.43 13.21 24.26
CA SER A 123 -11.42 14.22 24.61
C SER A 123 -11.29 14.43 26.13
N ILE A 124 -12.21 13.89 26.93
CA ILE A 124 -12.19 13.98 28.40
C ILE A 124 -11.18 12.96 28.96
N GLN A 125 -11.45 11.66 28.78
CA GLN A 125 -10.48 10.60 29.07
C GLN A 125 -9.64 10.34 27.81
N LYS A 126 -8.49 11.00 27.70
CA LYS A 126 -7.68 10.95 26.46
C LYS A 126 -7.05 9.59 26.19
N ASP A 127 -6.79 8.85 27.26
CA ASP A 127 -5.92 7.66 27.24
C ASP A 127 -6.69 6.37 26.94
N ALA A 128 -8.03 6.41 26.96
CA ALA A 128 -8.90 5.27 26.72
C ALA A 128 -10.11 5.64 25.84
N LEU A 129 -10.61 4.66 25.09
CA LEU A 129 -11.93 4.70 24.45
C LEU A 129 -13.01 4.47 25.51
N LEU A 130 -13.96 5.41 25.60
CA LEU A 130 -15.10 5.37 26.52
C LEU A 130 -16.36 4.88 25.79
N PHE A 131 -16.83 3.69 26.19
CA PHE A 131 -18.05 3.06 25.69
C PHE A 131 -19.18 3.13 26.73
N SER A 132 -20.42 3.09 26.26
CA SER A 132 -21.59 2.85 27.12
C SER A 132 -22.70 2.10 26.37
N ASN A 133 -23.69 1.57 27.08
CA ASN A 133 -24.91 1.01 26.45
C ASN A 133 -26.00 2.06 26.17
N GLY A 134 -25.61 3.34 26.09
CA GLY A 134 -26.52 4.47 25.97
C GLY A 134 -25.92 5.61 25.15
N CYS A 135 -26.47 6.80 25.35
CA CYS A 135 -26.05 8.06 24.76
C CYS A 135 -26.15 9.15 25.82
N SER A 136 -25.30 10.17 25.75
CA SER A 136 -25.50 11.40 26.51
C SER A 136 -26.83 12.03 26.11
N ASN A 137 -27.49 12.76 27.02
CA ASN A 137 -28.79 13.38 26.76
C ASN A 137 -28.70 14.65 25.87
N SER A 138 -27.70 14.75 25.01
CA SER A 138 -27.39 15.93 24.21
C SER A 138 -28.20 15.95 22.90
N ASN A 139 -28.88 17.07 22.62
CA ASN A 139 -29.70 17.17 21.41
C ASN A 139 -28.95 17.70 20.17
N SER A 140 -27.62 17.75 20.18
CA SER A 140 -26.83 18.22 19.02
C SER A 140 -26.97 17.30 17.80
N ASP A 141 -27.00 17.87 16.60
CA ASP A 141 -26.90 17.16 15.32
C ASP A 141 -25.46 16.70 15.02
N ASP A 142 -24.46 17.29 15.68
CA ASP A 142 -23.05 17.00 15.42
C ASP A 142 -22.54 15.71 16.08
N ILE A 143 -23.40 14.98 16.78
CA ILE A 143 -23.03 13.76 17.53
C ILE A 143 -23.39 12.50 16.76
N VAL A 144 -22.45 11.55 16.78
CA VAL A 144 -22.54 10.25 16.11
C VAL A 144 -22.30 9.15 17.14
N LEU A 145 -23.10 8.09 17.07
CA LEU A 145 -22.91 6.88 17.88
C LEU A 145 -22.40 5.75 16.98
N LEU A 146 -21.19 5.27 17.25
CA LEU A 146 -20.66 4.07 16.59
C LEU A 146 -21.08 2.84 17.41
N GLU A 147 -21.89 1.94 16.84
CA GLU A 147 -22.17 0.63 17.44
C GLU A 147 -20.97 -0.29 17.18
N ILE A 148 -20.26 -0.67 18.24
CA ILE A 148 -19.01 -1.43 18.14
C ILE A 148 -19.24 -2.89 18.53
N GLN A 149 -18.74 -3.83 17.71
CA GLN A 149 -18.65 -5.24 18.06
C GLN A 149 -17.30 -5.54 18.73
N ILE A 150 -17.37 -6.11 19.93
CA ILE A 150 -16.22 -6.72 20.63
C ILE A 150 -16.31 -8.25 20.56
N LEU A 151 -15.19 -8.93 20.79
CA LEU A 151 -15.13 -10.37 21.02
C LEU A 151 -15.23 -10.67 22.53
N LYS A 152 -15.77 -11.83 22.89
CA LYS A 152 -15.87 -12.27 24.30
C LYS A 152 -14.50 -12.40 24.99
N THR A 153 -13.46 -12.67 24.20
CA THR A 153 -12.06 -12.71 24.66
C THR A 153 -11.48 -11.34 24.96
N GLU A 154 -12.10 -10.27 24.46
CA GLU A 154 -11.68 -8.87 24.66
C GLU A 154 -12.35 -8.23 25.87
N GLU A 155 -13.52 -8.72 26.33
CA GLU A 155 -14.27 -8.20 27.50
C GLU A 155 -13.39 -8.00 28.75
N LYS A 156 -12.39 -8.87 28.95
CA LYS A 156 -11.42 -8.83 30.07
C LYS A 156 -10.45 -7.64 30.06
N PHE A 157 -10.32 -6.92 28.94
CA PHE A 157 -9.42 -5.78 28.80
C PHE A 157 -10.09 -4.43 29.13
N PHE A 158 -11.41 -4.43 29.29
CA PHE A 158 -12.19 -3.25 29.65
C PHE A 158 -12.21 -3.05 31.17
N ASN A 159 -12.00 -1.83 31.63
CA ASN A 159 -12.35 -1.45 33.00
C ASN A 159 -13.78 -0.90 33.03
N ILE A 160 -14.65 -1.41 33.90
CA ILE A 160 -16.05 -0.96 34.03
C ILE A 160 -16.18 -0.03 35.22
N VAL A 161 -16.80 1.13 35.00
CA VAL A 161 -17.14 2.12 36.03
C VAL A 161 -18.57 2.60 35.78
N ASP A 162 -19.45 2.41 36.76
CA ASP A 162 -20.86 2.82 36.75
C ASP A 162 -21.65 2.33 35.51
N ASP A 163 -21.87 3.22 34.53
CA ASP A 163 -22.60 2.98 33.27
C ASP A 163 -21.68 2.90 32.03
N PHE A 164 -20.37 2.90 32.24
CA PHE A 164 -19.35 3.05 31.21
C PHE A 164 -18.29 1.94 31.27
N ALA A 165 -17.67 1.66 30.12
CA ALA A 165 -16.52 0.77 30.01
C ALA A 165 -15.38 1.46 29.25
N PHE A 166 -14.16 1.30 29.74
CA PHE A 166 -12.95 1.96 29.24
C PHE A 166 -12.00 0.92 28.62
N SER A 167 -11.62 1.11 27.35
CA SER A 167 -10.53 0.34 26.71
C SER A 167 -9.35 1.25 26.41
N PHE A 168 -8.18 0.96 26.98
CA PHE A 168 -6.91 1.61 26.59
C PHE A 168 -6.45 1.15 25.20
N MET A 169 -6.77 -0.11 24.85
CA MET A 169 -6.46 -0.71 23.56
C MET A 169 -7.33 -0.07 22.44
N PRO A 170 -6.74 0.42 21.34
CA PRO A 170 -7.45 0.78 20.11
C PRO A 170 -8.23 -0.42 19.53
N LEU A 171 -9.17 -0.18 18.62
CA LEU A 171 -9.92 -1.22 17.88
C LEU A 171 -9.91 -0.91 16.38
N PRO A 172 -9.90 -1.90 15.46
CA PRO A 172 -9.92 -1.62 14.03
C PRO A 172 -11.32 -1.17 13.57
N ILE A 173 -11.40 -0.33 12.53
CA ILE A 173 -12.69 0.21 12.05
C ILE A 173 -13.66 -0.87 11.53
N SER A 174 -13.15 -2.06 11.21
CA SER A 174 -13.93 -3.26 10.90
C SER A 174 -14.85 -3.72 12.05
N ARG A 175 -14.65 -3.23 13.28
CA ARG A 175 -15.57 -3.43 14.41
C ARG A 175 -16.78 -2.49 14.43
N ILE A 176 -16.84 -1.48 13.56
CA ILE A 176 -17.98 -0.56 13.44
C ILE A 176 -19.12 -1.28 12.73
N ARG A 177 -20.14 -1.70 13.49
CA ARG A 177 -21.30 -2.44 12.96
C ARG A 177 -22.38 -1.52 12.39
N ASN A 178 -22.58 -0.35 13.00
CA ASN A 178 -23.48 0.71 12.51
C ASN A 178 -22.95 2.08 12.96
N ILE A 179 -23.27 3.12 12.19
CA ILE A 179 -22.97 4.53 12.47
C ILE A 179 -24.32 5.25 12.56
N TYR A 180 -24.78 5.59 13.77
CA TYR A 180 -26.09 6.24 13.95
C TYR A 180 -25.99 7.76 13.95
N VAL A 181 -26.79 8.40 13.09
CA VAL A 181 -26.89 9.86 12.95
C VAL A 181 -28.34 10.32 13.00
N LYS A 182 -28.60 11.59 13.37
CA LYS A 182 -29.98 12.08 13.55
C LYS A 182 -30.73 12.35 12.24
N LYS A 183 -30.04 12.75 11.17
CA LYS A 183 -30.63 13.25 9.92
C LYS A 183 -29.88 12.75 8.69
N GLU A 184 -30.60 12.54 7.59
CA GLU A 184 -30.04 12.11 6.29
C GLU A 184 -29.03 13.12 5.72
N ILE A 185 -29.18 14.42 6.01
CA ILE A 185 -28.21 15.46 5.65
C ILE A 185 -26.83 15.20 6.29
N ILE A 186 -26.80 14.77 7.56
CA ILE A 186 -25.55 14.44 8.28
C ILE A 186 -24.90 13.19 7.67
N LYS A 187 -25.70 12.17 7.34
CA LYS A 187 -25.25 10.96 6.65
C LYS A 187 -24.61 11.27 5.31
N ASN A 188 -25.21 12.16 4.52
CA ASN A 188 -24.69 12.54 3.21
C ASN A 188 -23.42 13.41 3.33
N SER A 189 -23.36 14.35 4.28
CA SER A 189 -22.13 15.09 4.63
C SER A 189 -20.99 14.14 5.02
N ILE A 190 -21.22 13.20 5.95
CA ILE A 190 -20.16 12.25 6.35
C ILE A 190 -19.61 11.45 5.16
N VAL A 191 -20.44 11.07 4.19
CA VAL A 191 -19.99 10.36 2.98
C VAL A 191 -19.27 11.29 1.98
N SER A 192 -19.75 12.51 1.73
CA SER A 192 -19.07 13.45 0.83
C SER A 192 -17.73 13.90 1.41
N ASP A 193 -17.73 14.24 2.69
CA ASP A 193 -16.62 14.90 3.36
C ASP A 193 -15.48 13.90 3.60
N SER A 194 -15.80 12.62 3.86
CA SER A 194 -14.76 11.58 3.95
C SER A 194 -14.02 11.39 2.62
N LEU A 195 -14.69 11.57 1.48
CA LEU A 195 -14.08 11.49 0.14
C LEU A 195 -13.29 12.75 -0.22
N VAL A 196 -13.79 13.94 0.14
CA VAL A 196 -13.15 15.23 -0.17
C VAL A 196 -11.88 15.48 0.66
N PHE A 197 -11.85 15.04 1.92
CA PHE A 197 -10.74 15.30 2.85
C PHE A 197 -9.82 14.09 3.10
N ASP A 198 -9.82 13.09 2.20
CA ASP A 198 -9.05 11.83 2.31
C ASP A 198 -9.25 11.06 3.65
N GLY A 199 -10.40 11.30 4.28
CA GLY A 199 -10.81 10.82 5.61
C GLY A 199 -11.18 9.34 5.70
N GLY A 200 -10.69 8.52 4.76
CA GLY A 200 -11.11 7.13 4.58
C GLY A 200 -12.44 6.98 3.83
N TYR A 201 -12.79 5.72 3.52
CA TYR A 201 -14.11 5.36 3.00
C TYR A 201 -15.05 5.03 4.14
N ILE A 202 -16.20 5.70 4.17
CA ILE A 202 -17.29 5.39 5.11
C ILE A 202 -18.47 4.83 4.30
N PRO A 203 -18.69 3.50 4.29
CA PRO A 203 -19.83 2.91 3.59
C PRO A 203 -21.15 3.55 4.01
N GLN A 204 -21.89 4.12 3.05
CA GLN A 204 -23.24 4.66 3.31
C GLN A 204 -24.18 3.60 3.91
N LEU A 205 -23.92 2.31 3.64
CA LEU A 205 -24.63 1.17 4.23
C LEU A 205 -24.41 1.00 5.74
N LEU A 206 -23.27 1.43 6.32
CA LEU A 206 -23.06 1.44 7.77
C LEU A 206 -23.83 2.57 8.45
N ILE A 207 -24.08 3.68 7.74
CA ILE A 207 -24.74 4.86 8.31
C ILE A 207 -26.25 4.68 8.34
N LYS A 208 -26.82 4.65 9.56
CA LYS A 208 -28.25 4.54 9.82
C LYS A 208 -28.78 5.88 10.34
N VAL A 209 -29.91 6.33 9.80
CA VAL A 209 -30.57 7.57 10.23
C VAL A 209 -31.61 7.26 11.32
N ASN A 210 -31.70 8.16 12.28
CA ASN A 210 -32.33 8.01 13.59
C ASN A 210 -31.51 7.10 14.53
N TYR A 211 -31.44 7.50 15.80
CA TYR A 211 -30.83 6.69 16.85
C TYR A 211 -31.74 5.51 17.25
N PRO A 212 -31.19 4.40 17.79
CA PRO A 212 -31.99 3.28 18.28
C PRO A 212 -33.03 3.70 19.33
N SER A 213 -34.28 3.30 19.14
CA SER A 213 -35.46 3.75 19.92
C SER A 213 -35.49 3.33 21.39
N LYS A 214 -34.48 2.59 21.88
CA LYS A 214 -34.33 2.12 23.26
C LYS A 214 -32.96 2.45 23.87
N LEU A 215 -32.28 3.50 23.40
CA LEU A 215 -31.07 3.99 24.05
C LEU A 215 -31.36 4.45 25.48
N ARG A 216 -30.52 4.00 26.42
CA ARG A 216 -30.47 4.58 27.76
C ARG A 216 -29.87 5.98 27.68
N LYS A 217 -30.45 6.92 28.43
CA LYS A 217 -29.87 8.25 28.64
C LYS A 217 -28.89 8.18 29.79
N ASN A 218 -27.62 8.36 29.50
CA ASN A 218 -26.56 8.34 30.51
C ASN A 218 -26.23 9.79 30.91
N LYS A 219 -26.02 10.01 32.22
CA LYS A 219 -25.35 11.23 32.70
C LYS A 219 -23.85 10.97 32.71
N TYR A 220 -23.06 11.97 32.34
CA TYR A 220 -21.61 11.90 32.42
C TYR A 220 -21.13 12.80 33.55
N ASP A 221 -21.12 12.24 34.76
CA ASP A 221 -20.62 12.89 35.99
C ASP A 221 -19.25 12.28 36.40
N ILE A 222 -18.47 11.75 35.44
CA ILE A 222 -17.15 11.14 35.70
C ILE A 222 -16.11 12.24 35.95
N VAL A 223 -16.03 12.69 37.20
CA VAL A 223 -14.93 13.54 37.70
C VAL A 223 -13.63 12.73 37.67
N ASN A 224 -12.70 13.10 36.78
CA ASN A 224 -11.31 12.63 36.64
C ASN A 224 -10.93 11.44 37.54
N GLN A 225 -11.47 10.25 37.25
CA GLN A 225 -11.03 9.05 37.94
C GLN A 225 -9.65 8.69 37.41
N ASN A 226 -8.71 8.42 38.32
CA ASN A 226 -7.36 7.97 37.97
C ASN A 226 -7.38 6.52 37.47
N VAL A 227 -8.00 6.29 36.30
CA VAL A 227 -7.95 5.01 35.60
C VAL A 227 -6.50 4.82 35.14
N SER A 228 -5.73 4.06 35.92
CA SER A 228 -4.27 3.96 35.78
C SER A 228 -3.86 3.71 34.33
N ALA A 229 -3.12 4.64 33.73
CA ALA A 229 -2.62 4.49 32.36
C ALA A 229 -1.82 3.18 32.26
N LYS A 230 -2.23 2.31 31.33
CA LYS A 230 -1.64 0.98 31.13
C LYS A 230 -1.26 0.79 29.68
N GLU A 231 0.05 0.68 29.46
CA GLU A 231 0.73 0.49 28.18
C GLU A 231 0.61 1.69 27.22
N ASP A 232 1.74 2.08 26.61
CA ASP A 232 1.71 2.93 25.43
C ASP A 232 1.67 2.06 24.18
N HIS A 233 0.59 2.18 23.41
CA HIS A 233 0.40 1.45 22.16
C HIS A 233 0.97 2.15 20.92
N THR A 234 1.71 3.27 21.04
CA THR A 234 2.29 4.02 19.89
C THR A 234 3.02 3.13 18.89
N SER A 235 3.86 2.19 19.35
CA SER A 235 4.58 1.25 18.48
C SER A 235 3.63 0.31 17.72
N LYS A 236 2.65 -0.27 18.41
CA LYS A 236 1.61 -1.15 17.83
C LYS A 236 0.74 -0.41 16.80
N ILE A 237 0.38 0.84 17.08
CA ILE A 237 -0.32 1.74 16.15
C ILE A 237 0.53 2.03 14.90
N ASN A 238 1.82 2.31 15.07
CA ASN A 238 2.72 2.57 13.94
C ASN A 238 2.94 1.31 13.08
N LYS A 239 3.14 0.12 13.68
CA LYS A 239 3.23 -1.16 12.95
C LYS A 239 1.95 -1.41 12.13
N PHE A 240 0.78 -1.21 12.72
CA PHE A 240 -0.52 -1.33 12.03
C PHE A 240 -0.61 -0.36 10.83
N ASP A 241 -0.33 0.92 11.05
CA ASP A 241 -0.44 1.96 10.01
C ASP A 241 0.50 1.68 8.82
N ARG A 242 1.74 1.23 9.07
CA ARG A 242 2.71 0.91 8.02
C ARG A 242 2.35 -0.35 7.24
N ILE A 243 1.98 -1.45 7.91
CA ILE A 243 1.59 -2.69 7.23
C ILE A 243 0.34 -2.47 6.37
N LEU A 244 -0.67 -1.79 6.92
CA LEU A 244 -1.89 -1.46 6.19
C LEU A 244 -1.59 -0.48 5.03
N GLY A 245 -0.62 0.42 5.21
CA GLY A 245 -0.13 1.36 4.19
C GLY A 245 0.54 0.63 3.02
N LEU A 246 1.44 -0.30 3.30
CA LEU A 246 2.05 -1.18 2.30
C LEU A 246 0.99 -1.91 1.47
N LEU A 247 0.04 -2.58 2.14
CA LEU A 247 -1.01 -3.35 1.50
C LEU A 247 -1.91 -2.47 0.64
N ALA A 248 -2.38 -1.33 1.16
CA ALA A 248 -3.21 -0.39 0.40
C ALA A 248 -2.49 0.21 -0.82
N PHE A 249 -1.19 0.51 -0.70
CA PHE A 249 -0.41 1.12 -1.77
C PHE A 249 -0.06 0.12 -2.88
N VAL A 250 0.41 -1.08 -2.52
CA VAL A 250 0.86 -2.12 -3.47
C VAL A 250 -0.31 -2.79 -4.21
N LYS A 251 -1.50 -2.88 -3.60
CA LYS A 251 -2.73 -3.43 -4.21
C LYS A 251 -2.95 -2.97 -5.66
N ASN A 252 -2.79 -1.67 -5.91
CA ASN A 252 -3.06 -1.03 -7.20
C ASN A 252 -1.85 -1.02 -8.16
N TYR A 253 -0.71 -1.64 -7.83
CA TYR A 253 0.53 -1.55 -8.61
C TYR A 253 0.33 -2.02 -10.07
N ASN A 254 -0.19 -3.24 -10.26
CA ASN A 254 -0.45 -3.81 -11.60
C ASN A 254 -1.52 -3.05 -12.39
N ILE A 255 -2.36 -2.25 -11.72
CA ILE A 255 -3.31 -1.35 -12.40
C ILE A 255 -2.54 -0.20 -13.06
N LEU A 256 -1.60 0.42 -12.35
CA LEU A 256 -0.80 1.56 -12.82
C LEU A 256 0.17 1.20 -13.95
N ILE A 257 0.77 0.00 -13.92
CA ILE A 257 1.75 -0.44 -14.93
C ILE A 257 1.14 -1.22 -16.10
N SER A 258 -0.19 -1.39 -16.13
CA SER A 258 -0.88 -2.25 -17.10
C SER A 258 -0.64 -1.86 -18.58
N GLU A 259 -0.48 -0.57 -18.88
CA GLU A 259 -0.12 -0.09 -20.23
C GLU A 259 1.34 -0.41 -20.62
N LYS A 260 2.20 -0.77 -19.66
CA LYS A 260 3.59 -1.19 -19.90
C LYS A 260 3.76 -2.70 -19.98
N THR A 261 3.03 -3.46 -19.18
CA THR A 261 3.07 -4.93 -19.19
C THR A 261 2.11 -5.56 -20.20
N ASN A 262 1.17 -4.76 -20.74
CA ASN A 262 0.00 -5.23 -21.48
C ASN A 262 -0.81 -6.30 -20.71
N SER A 263 -0.82 -6.21 -19.38
CA SER A 263 -1.50 -7.13 -18.48
C SER A 263 -2.15 -6.37 -17.32
N TYR A 264 -3.07 -7.01 -16.62
CA TYR A 264 -3.77 -6.42 -15.47
C TYR A 264 -4.04 -7.50 -14.42
N THR A 265 -3.91 -7.12 -13.15
CA THR A 265 -4.57 -7.84 -12.05
C THR A 265 -5.26 -6.84 -11.14
N THR A 266 -6.42 -7.20 -10.59
CA THR A 266 -7.15 -6.36 -9.62
C THR A 266 -6.37 -6.16 -8.33
N ILE A 267 -5.51 -7.13 -7.99
CA ILE A 267 -4.63 -7.13 -6.81
C ILE A 267 -3.24 -7.59 -7.26
N SER A 268 -2.19 -6.89 -6.79
CA SER A 268 -0.77 -7.23 -6.99
C SER A 268 -0.38 -8.61 -6.43
N ASN A 269 0.63 -9.26 -7.00
CA ASN A 269 1.16 -10.53 -6.44
C ASN A 269 1.83 -10.28 -5.07
N HIS A 270 2.54 -9.16 -4.95
CA HIS A 270 3.19 -8.76 -3.70
C HIS A 270 2.22 -8.33 -2.60
N PHE A 271 0.98 -7.94 -2.94
CA PHE A 271 -0.08 -7.83 -1.95
C PHE A 271 -0.30 -9.18 -1.25
N PHE A 272 -0.41 -10.27 -2.03
CA PHE A 272 -0.64 -11.61 -1.51
C PHE A 272 0.55 -12.12 -0.71
N TYR A 273 1.78 -11.99 -1.22
CA TYR A 273 2.99 -12.38 -0.47
C TYR A 273 3.14 -11.63 0.86
N ALA A 274 2.71 -10.35 0.91
CA ALA A 274 2.73 -9.57 2.14
C ALA A 274 1.68 -10.05 3.16
N ILE A 275 0.42 -10.23 2.76
CA ILE A 275 -0.61 -10.75 3.69
C ILE A 275 -0.37 -12.23 4.07
N GLN A 276 0.30 -13.02 3.20
CA GLN A 276 0.71 -14.40 3.49
C GLN A 276 1.85 -14.52 4.51
N SER A 277 2.61 -13.46 4.78
CA SER A 277 3.53 -13.43 5.93
C SER A 277 2.81 -13.27 7.28
N ILE A 278 1.53 -12.86 7.25
CA ILE A 278 0.66 -12.71 8.44
C ILE A 278 -0.31 -13.89 8.58
N ASP A 279 -1.03 -14.24 7.50
CA ASP A 279 -1.90 -15.40 7.39
C ASP A 279 -1.50 -16.19 6.14
N SER A 280 -0.64 -17.20 6.33
CA SER A 280 -0.15 -18.06 5.24
C SER A 280 -1.23 -18.82 4.45
N SER A 281 -2.50 -18.81 4.91
CA SER A 281 -3.65 -19.38 4.19
C SER A 281 -4.38 -18.37 3.29
N PHE A 282 -4.04 -17.08 3.36
CA PHE A 282 -4.76 -16.02 2.65
C PHE A 282 -4.45 -16.03 1.15
N GLY A 283 -5.45 -16.31 0.31
CA GLY A 283 -5.31 -16.19 -1.14
C GLY A 283 -4.44 -17.28 -1.79
N CYS A 284 -4.26 -18.43 -1.13
CA CYS A 284 -3.52 -19.58 -1.68
C CYS A 284 -4.12 -20.13 -2.98
N GLU A 285 -5.41 -19.89 -3.21
CA GLU A 285 -6.11 -20.17 -4.48
C GLU A 285 -5.65 -19.25 -5.63
N ILE A 286 -5.16 -18.04 -5.32
CA ILE A 286 -4.63 -17.09 -6.31
C ILE A 286 -3.13 -17.27 -6.51
N ILE A 287 -2.38 -17.44 -5.42
CA ILE A 287 -0.92 -17.60 -5.46
C ILE A 287 -0.43 -18.47 -4.30
N GLN A 288 0.38 -19.48 -4.64
CA GLN A 288 1.00 -20.35 -3.64
C GLN A 288 2.09 -19.60 -2.87
N ASN A 289 2.23 -19.91 -1.58
CA ASN A 289 3.24 -19.28 -0.73
C ASN A 289 4.65 -19.58 -1.26
N ALA A 290 5.45 -18.53 -1.40
CA ALA A 290 6.80 -18.56 -1.98
C ALA A 290 7.76 -17.79 -1.08
N SER A 291 9.08 -17.97 -1.25
CA SER A 291 10.12 -17.29 -0.44
C SER A 291 10.08 -15.75 -0.48
N ILE A 292 9.23 -15.15 -1.31
CA ILE A 292 8.94 -13.71 -1.30
C ILE A 292 8.16 -13.31 -0.04
N SER A 293 7.44 -14.22 0.62
CA SER A 293 6.80 -13.97 1.93
C SER A 293 7.81 -13.83 3.07
N GLU A 294 9.00 -14.47 2.97
CA GLU A 294 10.09 -14.30 3.96
C GLU A 294 10.51 -12.84 4.07
N PHE A 295 10.68 -12.16 2.93
CA PHE A 295 11.01 -10.73 2.86
C PHE A 295 9.98 -9.86 3.61
N TYR A 296 8.70 -10.24 3.59
CA TYR A 296 7.64 -9.50 4.28
C TYR A 296 7.60 -9.81 5.79
N SER A 297 7.87 -11.05 6.22
CA SER A 297 8.09 -11.31 7.67
C SER A 297 9.31 -10.56 8.19
N TRP A 298 10.42 -10.51 7.43
CA TRP A 298 11.62 -9.75 7.81
C TRP A 298 11.35 -8.24 7.98
N LEU A 299 10.35 -7.69 7.28
CA LEU A 299 9.91 -6.30 7.34
C LEU A 299 8.85 -6.03 8.42
N PHE A 300 8.07 -7.04 8.82
CA PHE A 300 6.96 -6.89 9.77
C PHE A 300 7.30 -7.34 11.19
N ASP A 301 8.17 -8.33 11.34
CA ASP A 301 8.50 -8.99 12.62
C ASP A 301 9.90 -8.61 13.13
N ASP A 302 10.58 -7.67 12.47
CA ASP A 302 11.95 -7.21 12.72
C ASP A 302 13.02 -8.33 12.78
N ASN A 303 12.65 -9.53 12.30
CA ASN A 303 13.42 -10.76 12.38
C ASN A 303 14.45 -10.94 11.23
N CYS A 304 14.77 -9.85 10.52
CA CYS A 304 15.64 -9.83 9.35
C CYS A 304 17.01 -10.49 9.61
N PRO A 305 17.39 -11.56 8.87
CA PRO A 305 18.56 -12.37 9.19
C PRO A 305 19.89 -11.59 9.16
N SER A 306 20.85 -12.03 9.99
CA SER A 306 22.13 -11.33 10.20
C SER A 306 23.08 -11.31 8.99
N ASP A 307 22.82 -12.11 7.95
CA ASP A 307 23.51 -12.02 6.66
C ASP A 307 22.87 -10.98 5.72
N LYS A 308 21.62 -10.57 5.96
CA LYS A 308 20.85 -9.60 5.15
C LYS A 308 21.06 -8.14 5.57
N LYS A 309 22.25 -7.78 6.04
CA LYS A 309 22.57 -6.48 6.67
C LYS A 309 22.05 -5.25 5.90
N LEU A 310 22.10 -5.26 4.56
CA LEU A 310 21.58 -4.16 3.74
C LEU A 310 20.06 -4.02 3.80
N LEU A 311 19.31 -5.12 3.85
CA LEU A 311 17.86 -5.09 4.10
C LEU A 311 17.57 -4.71 5.55
N LYS A 312 18.33 -5.26 6.51
CA LYS A 312 18.16 -4.94 7.93
C LYS A 312 18.30 -3.44 8.19
N TRP A 313 19.37 -2.80 7.71
CA TRP A 313 19.53 -1.34 7.84
C TRP A 313 18.39 -0.57 7.16
N LEU A 314 17.91 -1.03 6.00
CA LEU A 314 16.77 -0.38 5.33
C LEU A 314 15.50 -0.46 6.18
N PHE A 315 15.25 -1.58 6.85
CA PHE A 315 14.07 -1.76 7.70
C PHE A 315 14.18 -0.92 8.98
N GLU A 316 15.32 -0.97 9.67
CA GLU A 316 15.65 -0.10 10.82
C GLU A 316 15.58 1.40 10.45
N ARG A 317 15.93 1.77 9.20
CA ARG A 317 15.83 3.15 8.71
C ARG A 317 14.41 3.58 8.35
N LEU A 318 13.51 2.65 7.99
CA LEU A 318 12.09 2.93 7.78
C LEU A 318 11.37 3.28 9.10
N ASP A 319 11.91 2.88 10.25
CA ASP A 319 11.34 3.25 11.55
C ASP A 319 11.45 4.74 11.86
N VAL A 320 12.48 5.41 11.35
CA VAL A 320 12.69 6.84 11.57
C VAL A 320 11.74 7.65 10.69
N LEU A 321 10.76 8.30 11.33
CA LEU A 321 9.68 9.09 10.71
C LEU A 321 10.16 10.41 10.07
N ASN A 322 11.11 10.34 9.14
CA ASN A 322 11.59 11.48 8.35
C ASN A 322 12.00 11.07 6.93
N ASN A 323 12.09 12.05 6.03
CA ASN A 323 12.47 11.84 4.64
C ASN A 323 13.92 11.35 4.48
N PHE A 324 14.16 10.53 3.45
CA PHE A 324 15.51 10.09 3.09
C PHE A 324 16.35 11.27 2.56
N ASN A 325 17.60 11.35 3.03
CA ASN A 325 18.51 12.49 2.87
C ASN A 325 19.94 12.06 2.45
N ASP A 326 20.87 13.01 2.34
CA ASP A 326 22.22 12.73 1.82
C ASP A 326 23.23 12.24 2.87
N ASN A 327 22.86 12.15 4.15
CA ASN A 327 23.61 11.38 5.14
C ASN A 327 23.22 9.90 5.08
N ASP A 328 21.93 9.59 4.92
CA ASP A 328 21.45 8.22 4.67
C ASP A 328 22.19 7.59 3.47
N THR A 329 22.42 8.36 2.40
CA THR A 329 23.22 7.93 1.24
C THR A 329 24.64 7.53 1.63
N LYS A 330 25.33 8.30 2.48
CA LYS A 330 26.72 8.00 2.89
C LYS A 330 26.79 6.79 3.82
N GLU A 331 25.81 6.67 4.71
CA GLU A 331 25.73 5.57 5.66
C GLU A 331 25.46 4.24 4.94
N PHE A 332 24.46 4.22 4.04
CA PHE A 332 24.18 3.05 3.23
C PHE A 332 25.35 2.69 2.30
N GLU A 333 26.06 3.66 1.73
CA GLU A 333 27.27 3.47 0.91
C GLU A 333 28.40 2.79 1.72
N VAL A 334 28.66 3.25 2.94
CA VAL A 334 29.64 2.60 3.84
C VAL A 334 29.20 1.17 4.23
N ILE A 335 27.91 0.93 4.46
CA ILE A 335 27.41 -0.43 4.75
C ILE A 335 27.45 -1.31 3.50
N PHE A 336 27.26 -0.75 2.31
CA PHE A 336 27.37 -1.45 1.03
C PHE A 336 28.81 -1.92 0.79
N ASP A 337 29.77 -1.00 0.77
CA ASP A 337 31.19 -1.29 0.54
C ASP A 337 31.76 -2.31 1.55
N ASN A 338 31.28 -2.31 2.80
CA ASN A 338 31.70 -3.27 3.84
C ASN A 338 31.05 -4.67 3.74
N ASN A 339 30.09 -4.89 2.83
CA ASN A 339 29.38 -6.18 2.71
C ASN A 339 29.29 -6.74 1.29
N SER A 340 29.45 -5.92 0.25
CA SER A 340 29.47 -6.37 -1.15
C SER A 340 30.90 -6.65 -1.63
N ASN A 341 31.32 -7.92 -1.66
CA ASN A 341 32.56 -8.35 -2.32
C ASN A 341 32.41 -8.37 -3.87
N GLU A 342 31.87 -7.29 -4.45
CA GLU A 342 31.36 -7.22 -5.81
C GLU A 342 32.27 -6.39 -6.74
N THR A 343 33.51 -6.84 -6.87
CA THR A 343 34.55 -6.19 -7.70
C THR A 343 34.15 -6.05 -9.18
N GLU A 344 33.28 -6.93 -9.70
CA GLU A 344 32.69 -6.80 -11.04
C GLU A 344 31.85 -5.52 -11.19
N TYR A 345 31.11 -5.14 -10.14
CA TYR A 345 30.13 -4.04 -10.17
C TYR A 345 30.66 -2.75 -9.53
N GLU A 346 31.89 -2.70 -8.99
CA GLU A 346 32.48 -1.54 -8.28
C GLU A 346 32.27 -0.19 -9.02
N LYS A 347 32.45 -0.19 -10.35
CA LYS A 347 32.25 1.01 -11.19
C LYS A 347 30.79 1.44 -11.27
N ILE A 348 29.87 0.48 -11.34
CA ILE A 348 28.42 0.70 -11.40
C ILE A 348 27.92 1.19 -10.04
N ILE A 349 28.35 0.55 -8.95
CA ILE A 349 28.02 0.93 -7.56
C ILE A 349 28.44 2.40 -7.31
N ARG A 350 29.67 2.79 -7.67
CA ARG A 350 30.12 4.19 -7.56
C ARG A 350 29.31 5.16 -8.43
N GLN A 351 28.88 4.76 -9.64
CA GLN A 351 28.01 5.60 -10.48
C GLN A 351 26.63 5.79 -9.84
N VAL A 352 26.05 4.74 -9.23
CA VAL A 352 24.78 4.81 -8.50
C VAL A 352 24.88 5.77 -7.33
N PHE A 353 25.85 5.61 -6.43
CA PHE A 353 25.99 6.51 -5.28
C PHE A 353 26.33 7.96 -5.66
N PHE A 354 27.14 8.17 -6.71
CA PHE A 354 27.39 9.50 -7.27
C PHE A 354 26.11 10.14 -7.86
N GLY A 355 25.29 9.37 -8.56
CA GLY A 355 23.98 9.81 -9.07
C GLY A 355 22.99 10.12 -7.94
N LEU A 356 22.93 9.30 -6.89
CA LEU A 356 22.07 9.51 -5.71
C LEU A 356 22.44 10.78 -4.93
N ARG A 357 23.69 11.21 -4.95
CA ARG A 357 24.14 12.51 -4.38
C ARG A 357 23.74 13.73 -5.24
N LYS A 358 23.23 13.53 -6.46
CA LYS A 358 22.84 14.60 -7.40
C LYS A 358 21.35 14.63 -7.72
N ASN A 359 20.68 15.73 -7.39
CA ASN A 359 19.24 15.93 -7.62
C ASN A 359 18.73 15.58 -9.05
N ILE A 360 19.54 15.80 -10.09
CA ILE A 360 19.15 15.61 -11.50
C ILE A 360 19.34 14.15 -11.95
N GLU A 361 20.47 13.53 -11.60
CA GLU A 361 20.84 12.18 -12.05
C GLU A 361 20.17 11.07 -11.22
N ARG A 362 19.68 11.42 -10.01
CA ARG A 362 19.02 10.56 -9.02
C ARG A 362 18.07 9.48 -9.56
N LYS A 363 17.20 9.80 -10.53
CA LYS A 363 16.24 8.82 -11.08
C LYS A 363 16.87 7.85 -12.09
N GLY A 364 17.90 8.27 -12.82
CA GLY A 364 18.57 7.45 -13.82
C GLY A 364 19.30 6.24 -13.24
N VAL A 365 19.67 6.28 -11.96
CA VAL A 365 20.40 5.18 -11.29
C VAL A 365 19.57 3.89 -11.21
N LEU A 366 18.25 3.97 -11.22
CA LEU A 366 17.37 2.80 -11.09
C LEU A 366 17.51 1.87 -12.30
N ALA A 367 17.54 2.42 -13.51
CA ALA A 367 17.82 1.68 -14.75
C ALA A 367 19.27 1.16 -14.84
N ILE A 368 20.21 1.78 -14.11
CA ILE A 368 21.59 1.28 -13.99
C ILE A 368 21.61 0.02 -13.12
N ILE A 369 20.92 0.02 -11.96
CA ILE A 369 20.90 -1.10 -11.02
C ILE A 369 20.23 -2.35 -11.63
N GLU A 370 19.24 -2.18 -12.51
CA GLU A 370 18.60 -3.29 -13.24
C GLU A 370 19.54 -4.08 -14.16
N THR A 371 20.72 -3.53 -14.49
CA THR A 371 21.75 -4.27 -15.25
C THR A 371 22.55 -5.25 -14.37
N MET A 372 22.48 -5.12 -13.03
CA MET A 372 23.26 -5.92 -12.08
C MET A 372 22.59 -7.27 -11.81
N LYS A 373 23.27 -8.38 -12.13
CA LYS A 373 22.81 -9.75 -11.81
C LYS A 373 23.25 -10.17 -10.39
N SER A 374 23.11 -9.26 -9.44
CA SER A 374 23.64 -9.37 -8.07
C SER A 374 22.56 -9.59 -7.01
N LYS A 375 22.90 -10.28 -5.92
CA LYS A 375 22.06 -10.37 -4.71
C LYS A 375 21.89 -9.01 -4.00
N SER A 376 22.87 -8.11 -4.12
CA SER A 376 22.85 -6.76 -3.53
C SER A 376 22.09 -5.75 -4.40
N ALA A 377 21.70 -6.11 -5.62
CA ALA A 377 20.93 -5.24 -6.52
C ALA A 377 19.55 -4.88 -5.94
N LEU A 378 18.84 -5.83 -5.31
CA LEU A 378 17.55 -5.56 -4.67
C LEU A 378 17.69 -4.52 -3.54
N PRO A 379 18.54 -4.69 -2.49
CA PRO A 379 18.75 -3.65 -1.50
C PRO A 379 19.17 -2.29 -2.08
N LEU A 380 20.06 -2.27 -3.09
CA LEU A 380 20.51 -1.03 -3.72
C LEU A 380 19.37 -0.32 -4.49
N TYR A 381 18.52 -1.08 -5.17
CA TYR A 381 17.32 -0.56 -5.85
C TYR A 381 16.33 0.01 -4.83
N LEU A 382 16.05 -0.72 -3.76
CA LEU A 382 15.13 -0.31 -2.69
C LEU A 382 15.61 0.99 -2.02
N PHE A 383 16.89 1.08 -1.66
CA PHE A 383 17.49 2.31 -1.14
C PHE A 383 17.36 3.46 -2.14
N SER A 384 17.71 3.23 -3.40
CA SER A 384 17.64 4.25 -4.45
C SER A 384 16.23 4.75 -4.69
N TYR A 385 15.24 3.86 -4.63
CA TYR A 385 13.83 4.19 -4.81
C TYR A 385 13.30 5.01 -3.62
N LEU A 386 13.61 4.59 -2.38
CA LEU A 386 13.33 5.38 -1.17
C LEU A 386 14.00 6.76 -1.24
N ARG A 387 15.30 6.85 -1.56
CA ARG A 387 16.03 8.12 -1.68
C ARG A 387 15.41 9.08 -2.70
N ASN A 388 14.73 8.55 -3.72
CA ASN A 388 14.06 9.33 -4.77
C ASN A 388 12.59 9.69 -4.46
N TYR A 389 11.88 8.87 -3.68
CA TYR A 389 10.41 8.95 -3.56
C TYR A 389 9.86 9.01 -2.12
N ALA A 390 10.66 8.67 -1.10
CA ALA A 390 10.26 8.70 0.32
C ALA A 390 10.23 10.14 0.87
N ASN A 391 9.21 10.88 0.45
CA ASN A 391 8.88 12.22 0.93
C ASN A 391 7.42 12.27 1.37
N LEU A 392 7.18 12.42 2.68
CA LEU A 392 5.85 12.48 3.28
C LEU A 392 4.98 13.60 2.70
N ASN A 393 5.60 14.68 2.20
CA ASN A 393 4.89 15.81 1.58
C ASN A 393 4.51 15.59 0.10
N SER A 394 4.88 14.46 -0.52
CA SER A 394 4.70 14.28 -1.97
C SER A 394 4.46 12.82 -2.43
N ILE A 395 3.63 12.10 -1.68
CA ILE A 395 3.22 10.69 -1.91
C ILE A 395 2.88 10.38 -3.37
N GLU A 396 2.13 11.27 -4.02
CA GLU A 396 1.65 11.14 -5.41
C GLU A 396 2.74 11.10 -6.48
N ILE A 397 3.98 11.53 -6.18
CA ILE A 397 5.05 11.59 -7.19
C ILE A 397 5.47 10.18 -7.64
N ALA A 398 5.56 9.22 -6.71
CA ALA A 398 5.90 7.83 -7.06
C ALA A 398 4.81 7.17 -7.91
N ARG A 399 3.53 7.40 -7.55
CA ARG A 399 2.36 6.84 -8.25
C ARG A 399 2.25 7.36 -9.68
N ARG A 400 2.54 8.64 -9.90
CA ARG A 400 2.61 9.24 -11.25
C ARG A 400 3.80 8.72 -12.05
N ASP A 401 4.97 8.63 -11.43
CA ASP A 401 6.23 8.37 -12.16
C ASP A 401 6.45 6.88 -12.48
N ILE A 402 5.74 5.95 -11.83
CA ILE A 402 5.97 4.49 -11.97
C ILE A 402 5.85 3.99 -13.41
N THR A 403 5.04 4.63 -14.26
CA THR A 403 4.93 4.30 -15.70
C THR A 403 6.17 4.64 -16.52
N THR A 404 7.05 5.50 -15.99
CA THR A 404 8.34 5.90 -16.61
C THR A 404 9.55 5.27 -15.91
N VAL A 405 9.39 4.85 -14.66
CA VAL A 405 10.42 4.20 -13.83
C VAL A 405 9.95 2.80 -13.40
N PHE A 406 9.38 2.06 -14.36
CA PHE A 406 8.87 0.71 -14.15
C PHE A 406 10.03 -0.31 -14.07
N SER A 407 9.93 -1.24 -13.12
CA SER A 407 10.84 -2.37 -12.96
C SER A 407 10.07 -3.68 -12.85
N SER A 408 10.32 -4.62 -13.76
CA SER A 408 9.72 -5.96 -13.73
C SER A 408 10.30 -6.86 -12.63
N GLN A 409 11.47 -6.52 -12.08
CA GLN A 409 12.16 -7.34 -11.07
C GLN A 409 12.04 -6.77 -9.65
N PHE A 410 12.11 -5.44 -9.49
CA PHE A 410 12.18 -4.79 -8.17
C PHE A 410 10.99 -3.87 -7.87
N GLY A 411 10.13 -3.62 -8.86
CA GLY A 411 9.12 -2.56 -8.78
C GLY A 411 8.03 -2.81 -7.72
N GLU A 412 7.51 -4.04 -7.63
CA GLU A 412 6.51 -4.39 -6.60
C GLU A 412 7.09 -4.29 -5.17
N TYR A 413 8.34 -4.76 -4.95
CA TYR A 413 9.03 -4.60 -3.66
C TYR A 413 9.22 -3.13 -3.28
N ALA A 414 9.68 -2.31 -4.24
CA ALA A 414 9.96 -0.89 -4.02
C ALA A 414 8.69 -0.08 -3.73
N PHE A 415 7.59 -0.40 -4.41
CA PHE A 415 6.29 0.23 -4.17
C PHE A 415 5.68 -0.22 -2.83
N ALA A 416 5.84 -1.49 -2.46
CA ALA A 416 5.42 -2.02 -1.16
C ALA A 416 6.14 -1.31 0.01
N ILE A 417 7.48 -1.24 -0.04
CA ILE A 417 8.29 -0.52 0.95
C ILE A 417 7.94 0.98 1.01
N LEU A 418 7.62 1.60 -0.12
CA LEU A 418 7.21 3.01 -0.11
C LEU A 418 5.83 3.20 0.55
N GLY A 419 4.89 2.27 0.37
CA GLY A 419 3.64 2.25 1.13
C GLY A 419 3.85 2.04 2.64
N TYR A 420 4.82 1.21 3.02
CA TYR A 420 5.25 1.02 4.41
C TYR A 420 5.84 2.31 5.01
N PHE A 421 6.68 3.03 4.26
CA PHE A 421 7.24 4.31 4.68
C PHE A 421 6.17 5.38 4.89
N PHE A 422 5.17 5.47 4.01
CA PHE A 422 4.15 6.52 4.08
C PHE A 422 3.11 6.28 5.19
N GLY A 423 2.74 5.02 5.47
CA GLY A 423 1.68 4.69 6.43
C GLY A 423 0.27 4.98 5.88
N TYR A 424 -0.70 4.13 6.24
CA TYR A 424 -2.06 4.15 5.72
C TYR A 424 -2.77 5.48 5.95
N LYS A 425 -2.62 6.07 7.14
CA LYS A 425 -3.17 7.36 7.56
C LYS A 425 -2.95 8.45 6.52
N ASN A 426 -1.73 8.52 5.99
CA ASN A 426 -1.28 9.58 5.08
C ASN A 426 -1.63 9.31 3.60
N LEU A 427 -2.08 8.10 3.24
CA LEU A 427 -2.49 7.79 1.86
C LEU A 427 -3.80 8.48 1.49
N ARG A 428 -3.97 8.80 0.20
CA ARG A 428 -5.25 9.24 -0.34
C ARG A 428 -6.29 8.11 -0.40
N ASN A 429 -7.56 8.47 -0.49
CA ASN A 429 -8.66 7.54 -0.73
C ASN A 429 -8.60 6.94 -2.14
N THR A 430 -8.22 7.73 -3.14
CA THR A 430 -8.24 7.33 -4.56
C THR A 430 -6.97 7.70 -5.30
N ASP A 431 -6.67 6.95 -6.35
CA ASP A 431 -5.72 7.35 -7.38
C ASP A 431 -6.39 8.32 -8.36
N GLU A 432 -6.01 9.60 -8.29
CA GLU A 432 -6.65 10.66 -9.08
C GLU A 432 -6.12 10.81 -10.51
N ARG A 433 -4.98 10.17 -10.82
CA ARG A 433 -4.24 10.38 -12.09
C ARG A 433 -4.25 9.16 -12.99
N PHE A 434 -5.15 8.22 -12.71
CA PHE A 434 -5.40 7.04 -13.51
C PHE A 434 -5.93 7.40 -14.90
N SER A 435 -5.22 6.99 -15.95
CA SER A 435 -5.65 7.18 -17.34
C SER A 435 -6.45 5.96 -17.81
N ASN A 436 -7.74 6.15 -18.14
CA ASN A 436 -8.61 5.09 -18.66
C ASN A 436 -8.40 4.84 -20.18
N SER A 437 -7.17 5.01 -20.66
CA SER A 437 -6.78 4.86 -22.08
C SER A 437 -6.63 3.41 -22.51
N ASN A 438 -6.10 2.56 -21.60
CA ASN A 438 -5.76 1.16 -21.85
C ASN A 438 -6.94 0.37 -22.45
N PHE A 439 -6.67 -0.41 -23.50
CA PHE A 439 -7.63 -1.32 -24.11
C PHE A 439 -8.17 -2.36 -23.10
N ILE A 440 -7.33 -2.85 -22.20
CA ILE A 440 -7.70 -3.82 -21.16
C ILE A 440 -8.81 -3.27 -20.25
N PHE A 441 -8.87 -1.96 -20.02
CA PHE A 441 -9.91 -1.37 -19.19
C PHE A 441 -11.26 -1.29 -19.90
N LYS A 442 -11.24 -1.06 -21.22
CA LYS A 442 -12.41 -1.11 -22.10
C LYS A 442 -12.94 -2.54 -22.25
N LEU A 443 -12.06 -3.54 -22.19
CA LEU A 443 -12.41 -4.96 -22.15
C LEU A 443 -13.19 -5.31 -20.88
N LEU A 444 -12.75 -4.81 -19.72
CA LEU A 444 -13.34 -5.14 -18.41
C LEU A 444 -14.64 -4.40 -18.07
N ASN A 445 -14.91 -3.25 -18.68
CA ASN A 445 -16.12 -2.40 -18.56
C ASN A 445 -16.53 -1.89 -17.16
N ASN A 446 -16.05 -2.50 -16.07
CA ASN A 446 -16.52 -2.27 -14.70
C ASN A 446 -15.50 -1.54 -13.79
N LEU A 447 -14.42 -1.00 -14.37
CA LEU A 447 -13.35 -0.37 -13.59
C LEU A 447 -13.75 1.02 -13.05
N PRO A 448 -13.42 1.33 -11.78
CA PRO A 448 -13.68 2.64 -11.20
C PRO A 448 -12.82 3.73 -11.86
N VAL A 449 -13.44 4.86 -12.21
CA VAL A 449 -12.78 6.02 -12.83
C VAL A 449 -11.60 6.55 -11.98
N LYS A 450 -11.70 6.43 -10.66
CA LYS A 450 -10.60 6.66 -9.71
C LYS A 450 -10.41 5.38 -8.86
N PRO A 451 -9.37 4.56 -9.10
CA PRO A 451 -9.13 3.34 -8.33
C PRO A 451 -8.93 3.61 -6.83
N PRO A 452 -9.60 2.85 -5.92
CA PRO A 452 -9.48 3.06 -4.49
C PRO A 452 -8.12 2.60 -3.96
N ILE A 453 -7.40 3.46 -3.22
CA ILE A 453 -6.12 3.11 -2.56
C ILE A 453 -6.42 2.55 -1.17
N LYS A 454 -7.03 3.36 -0.30
CA LYS A 454 -7.57 2.91 1.00
C LYS A 454 -8.64 1.81 0.84
N PHE A 455 -8.85 1.02 1.89
CA PHE A 455 -9.86 -0.06 1.91
C PHE A 455 -11.26 0.55 2.05
N GLN A 456 -12.26 -0.08 1.41
CA GLN A 456 -13.59 0.51 1.24
C GLN A 456 -14.63 -0.02 2.23
N LEU A 457 -14.34 -1.10 2.96
CA LEU A 457 -15.28 -1.77 3.88
C LEU A 457 -16.60 -2.19 3.22
N THR A 458 -16.54 -2.51 1.93
CA THR A 458 -17.68 -3.01 1.12
C THR A 458 -17.72 -4.53 1.04
N THR A 459 -16.57 -5.19 1.09
CA THR A 459 -16.38 -6.64 0.88
C THR A 459 -15.79 -7.30 2.12
N GLU A 460 -16.08 -8.58 2.35
CA GLU A 460 -15.54 -9.38 3.47
C GLU A 460 -14.00 -9.38 3.48
N PHE A 461 -13.39 -9.39 2.29
CA PHE A 461 -11.97 -9.16 2.02
C PHE A 461 -11.39 -7.95 2.78
N ASP A 462 -12.01 -6.77 2.63
CA ASP A 462 -11.52 -5.53 3.26
C ASP A 462 -11.55 -5.61 4.80
N TYR A 463 -12.57 -6.25 5.37
CA TYR A 463 -12.65 -6.49 6.82
C TYR A 463 -11.59 -7.50 7.28
N LYS A 464 -11.42 -8.63 6.57
CA LYS A 464 -10.46 -9.68 6.94
C LYS A 464 -9.03 -9.13 6.99
N ILE A 465 -8.66 -8.24 6.06
CA ILE A 465 -7.33 -7.61 6.06
C ILE A 465 -7.12 -6.69 7.26
N LEU A 466 -8.07 -5.79 7.54
CA LEU A 466 -7.98 -4.87 8.69
C LEU A 466 -7.84 -5.65 10.00
N GLU A 467 -8.60 -6.72 10.18
CA GLU A 467 -8.54 -7.57 11.38
C GLU A 467 -7.24 -8.40 11.45
N LEU A 468 -6.74 -8.94 10.33
CA LEU A 468 -5.46 -9.66 10.31
C LEU A 468 -4.28 -8.76 10.67
N VAL A 469 -4.20 -7.58 10.05
CA VAL A 469 -3.13 -6.60 10.34
C VAL A 469 -3.25 -6.06 11.76
N TYR A 470 -4.47 -5.87 12.28
CA TYR A 470 -4.72 -5.50 13.67
C TYR A 470 -4.27 -6.62 14.63
N ALA A 471 -4.71 -7.86 14.41
CA ALA A 471 -4.31 -9.00 15.24
C ALA A 471 -2.78 -9.13 15.29
N HIS A 472 -2.11 -9.04 14.15
CA HIS A 472 -0.65 -9.11 14.04
C HIS A 472 0.11 -7.92 14.64
N SER A 473 -0.51 -6.74 14.72
CA SER A 473 0.11 -5.54 15.28
C SER A 473 -0.15 -5.37 16.79
N PHE A 474 -1.21 -5.98 17.32
CA PHE A 474 -1.66 -5.76 18.70
C PHE A 474 -1.72 -7.03 19.59
N SER A 475 -1.71 -8.23 19.02
CA SER A 475 -1.84 -9.50 19.76
C SER A 475 -0.56 -10.33 19.74
N ASP A 476 -0.23 -10.91 20.89
CA ASP A 476 0.84 -11.90 20.99
C ASP A 476 0.40 -13.24 20.36
N SER A 477 0.74 -13.42 19.07
CA SER A 477 0.74 -14.60 18.17
C SER A 477 -0.42 -15.63 18.14
N ASP A 478 -1.17 -15.86 19.20
CA ASP A 478 -1.88 -17.14 19.39
C ASP A 478 -3.41 -17.08 19.15
N ASN A 479 -3.96 -15.90 18.84
CA ASN A 479 -5.41 -15.65 18.78
C ASN A 479 -6.02 -15.39 17.38
N TYR A 480 -5.26 -15.60 16.29
CA TYR A 480 -5.73 -15.36 14.91
C TYR A 480 -7.00 -16.14 14.50
N SER A 481 -7.33 -17.24 15.18
CA SER A 481 -8.37 -18.20 14.78
C SER A 481 -9.83 -17.70 14.92
N ASN A 482 -10.07 -16.53 15.51
CA ASN A 482 -11.42 -16.07 15.90
C ASN A 482 -12.10 -15.07 14.95
N LEU A 483 -11.53 -14.77 13.77
CA LEU A 483 -12.08 -13.83 12.78
C LEU A 483 -13.53 -14.15 12.35
N ASN A 484 -13.86 -15.43 12.27
CA ASN A 484 -15.18 -15.94 11.87
C ASN A 484 -16.35 -15.52 12.80
N ASN A 485 -16.05 -14.92 13.97
CA ASN A 485 -17.06 -14.46 14.93
C ASN A 485 -17.58 -13.04 14.65
N LEU A 486 -17.03 -12.31 13.68
CA LEU A 486 -17.48 -10.97 13.33
C LEU A 486 -18.81 -11.02 12.55
N ASN A 487 -19.84 -10.38 13.09
CA ASN A 487 -21.17 -10.34 12.50
C ASN A 487 -21.25 -9.16 11.52
N ILE A 488 -20.44 -9.25 10.46
CA ILE A 488 -20.30 -8.19 9.46
C ILE A 488 -21.59 -8.11 8.64
N LYS A 489 -22.37 -7.05 8.88
CA LYS A 489 -23.62 -6.80 8.17
C LYS A 489 -23.39 -5.81 7.04
N ASN A 490 -24.28 -5.85 6.04
CA ASN A 490 -24.25 -4.98 4.85
C ASN A 490 -23.04 -5.20 3.90
N ILE A 491 -22.38 -6.37 3.91
CA ILE A 491 -21.38 -6.75 2.89
C ILE A 491 -22.02 -6.80 1.50
N ILE A 492 -21.35 -6.21 0.52
CA ILE A 492 -21.55 -6.45 -0.91
C ILE A 492 -20.75 -7.68 -1.30
N ARG A 493 -21.41 -8.65 -1.95
CA ARG A 493 -20.72 -9.75 -2.65
C ARG A 493 -20.63 -9.40 -4.13
N GLU A 494 -19.42 -9.13 -4.58
CA GLU A 494 -19.10 -8.96 -5.99
C GLU A 494 -19.31 -10.29 -6.73
N LYS A 495 -19.53 -10.22 -8.04
CA LYS A 495 -19.85 -11.38 -8.89
C LYS A 495 -18.84 -11.46 -10.02
N LYS A 496 -18.46 -12.70 -10.41
CA LYS A 496 -17.77 -12.94 -11.69
C LYS A 496 -18.61 -12.29 -12.78
N THR A 497 -17.99 -11.46 -13.63
CA THR A 497 -18.71 -10.75 -14.70
C THR A 497 -19.32 -11.73 -15.70
N GLY A 498 -18.75 -12.95 -15.79
CA GLY A 498 -19.30 -14.05 -16.56
C GLY A 498 -19.23 -13.85 -18.06
N VAL A 499 -18.53 -12.80 -18.50
CA VAL A 499 -18.33 -12.55 -19.93
C VAL A 499 -17.25 -13.50 -20.43
N ASN A 500 -17.59 -14.34 -21.41
CA ASN A 500 -16.62 -15.13 -22.16
C ASN A 500 -15.78 -14.24 -23.10
N LEU A 501 -15.11 -13.21 -22.55
CA LEU A 501 -14.17 -12.34 -23.22
C LEU A 501 -12.78 -12.98 -23.35
N ASN A 502 -12.77 -14.25 -23.78
CA ASN A 502 -11.68 -14.77 -24.59
C ASN A 502 -11.73 -14.07 -25.96
N SER A 503 -11.35 -12.79 -25.96
CA SER A 503 -10.85 -12.16 -27.17
C SER A 503 -9.65 -12.97 -27.68
N SER A 504 -9.39 -12.98 -28.99
CA SER A 504 -8.22 -13.67 -29.55
C SER A 504 -6.88 -13.23 -28.96
N GLU A 505 -6.84 -12.05 -28.33
CA GLU A 505 -5.63 -11.37 -27.85
C GLU A 505 -5.43 -11.44 -26.32
N TYR A 506 -6.43 -11.82 -25.53
CA TYR A 506 -6.35 -11.82 -24.06
C TYR A 506 -7.09 -12.99 -23.40
N LEU A 507 -6.42 -13.60 -22.42
CA LEU A 507 -7.01 -14.54 -21.47
C LEU A 507 -7.50 -13.75 -20.24
N ILE A 508 -8.73 -14.00 -19.81
CA ILE A 508 -9.30 -13.44 -18.57
C ILE A 508 -9.58 -14.58 -17.59
N ILE A 509 -9.05 -14.43 -16.37
CA ILE A 509 -9.33 -15.30 -15.23
C ILE A 509 -10.07 -14.48 -14.18
N GLU A 510 -11.22 -14.96 -13.70
CA GLU A 510 -11.99 -14.34 -12.62
C GLU A 510 -12.12 -15.29 -11.44
N GLU A 511 -11.89 -14.80 -10.23
CA GLU A 511 -11.98 -15.51 -8.94
C GLU A 511 -12.76 -14.67 -7.92
N ILE A 512 -13.42 -15.29 -6.93
CA ILE A 512 -14.11 -14.57 -5.84
C ILE A 512 -13.43 -14.89 -4.52
N LEU A 513 -12.62 -13.95 -4.04
CA LEU A 513 -11.83 -14.07 -2.80
C LEU A 513 -12.49 -13.22 -1.71
N TYR A 514 -13.02 -13.87 -0.67
CA TYR A 514 -13.75 -13.21 0.44
C TYR A 514 -14.77 -12.17 -0.06
N GLY A 515 -15.63 -12.59 -1.00
CA GLY A 515 -16.70 -11.77 -1.56
C GLY A 515 -16.25 -10.65 -2.52
N LYS A 516 -14.95 -10.51 -2.79
CA LYS A 516 -14.36 -9.55 -3.72
C LYS A 516 -13.93 -10.24 -5.02
N LEU A 517 -14.10 -9.57 -6.15
CA LEU A 517 -13.71 -10.07 -7.46
C LEU A 517 -12.22 -9.82 -7.69
N TYR A 518 -11.46 -10.90 -7.82
CA TYR A 518 -10.11 -10.87 -8.39
C TYR A 518 -10.22 -11.17 -9.89
N GLN A 519 -9.75 -10.26 -10.73
CA GLN A 519 -9.60 -10.48 -12.16
C GLN A 519 -8.11 -10.44 -12.52
N LYS A 520 -7.70 -11.32 -13.43
CA LYS A 520 -6.38 -11.32 -14.07
C LYS A 520 -6.58 -11.36 -15.58
N VAL A 521 -6.06 -10.35 -16.27
CA VAL A 521 -6.02 -10.27 -17.73
C VAL A 521 -4.56 -10.36 -18.17
N THR A 522 -4.24 -11.34 -19.00
CA THR A 522 -2.91 -11.48 -19.60
C THR A 522 -3.05 -11.57 -21.12
N PRO A 523 -2.04 -11.11 -21.90
CA PRO A 523 -2.01 -11.39 -23.33
C PRO A 523 -2.17 -12.89 -23.57
N ASN A 524 -3.06 -13.24 -24.49
CA ASN A 524 -3.16 -14.59 -25.02
C ASN A 524 -1.97 -14.79 -25.96
N ASP A 525 -0.79 -15.09 -25.40
CA ASP A 525 0.37 -15.49 -26.19
C ASP A 525 0.22 -16.99 -26.53
N PRO A 526 -0.15 -17.36 -27.78
CA PRO A 526 -0.29 -18.77 -28.15
C PRO A 526 1.04 -19.54 -28.09
N LEU A 527 2.18 -18.83 -27.94
CA LEU A 527 3.47 -19.44 -27.71
C LEU A 527 3.74 -19.75 -26.22
N SER A 528 2.94 -19.28 -25.26
CA SER A 528 3.18 -19.54 -23.82
C SER A 528 2.92 -21.00 -23.43
N ASP A 529 1.77 -21.55 -23.80
CA ASP A 529 1.47 -22.99 -23.71
C ASP A 529 2.53 -23.82 -24.45
N LEU A 530 2.91 -23.36 -25.65
CA LEU A 530 3.90 -24.01 -26.49
C LEU A 530 5.29 -24.03 -25.88
N ILE A 531 5.79 -22.92 -25.30
CA ILE A 531 7.06 -22.89 -24.58
C ILE A 531 7.04 -23.88 -23.42
N THR A 532 5.93 -23.96 -22.69
CA THR A 532 5.73 -24.97 -21.63
C THR A 532 5.84 -26.39 -22.20
N MET A 533 5.18 -26.69 -23.31
CA MET A 533 5.31 -27.99 -24.00
C MET A 533 6.72 -28.22 -24.59
N LEU A 534 7.43 -27.19 -25.04
CA LEU A 534 8.80 -27.28 -25.56
C LEU A 534 9.81 -27.58 -24.46
N THR A 535 9.56 -27.20 -23.20
CA THR A 535 10.47 -27.56 -22.09
C THR A 535 10.61 -29.07 -21.92
N THR A 536 9.59 -29.86 -22.31
CA THR A 536 9.60 -31.33 -22.24
C THR A 536 10.38 -32.00 -23.37
N LEU A 537 10.93 -31.25 -24.34
CA LEU A 537 11.84 -31.80 -25.35
C LEU A 537 13.16 -32.28 -24.71
N PRO A 538 13.87 -33.25 -25.32
CA PRO A 538 15.25 -33.55 -24.93
C PRO A 538 16.15 -32.34 -25.17
N ASN A 539 17.20 -32.16 -24.34
CA ASN A 539 18.10 -31.01 -24.49
C ASN A 539 18.89 -31.01 -25.82
N ASN A 540 19.02 -32.16 -26.48
CA ASN A 540 19.62 -32.32 -27.80
C ASN A 540 18.57 -32.91 -28.77
N ILE A 541 18.18 -32.11 -29.76
CA ILE A 541 17.19 -32.44 -30.79
C ILE A 541 17.93 -33.01 -32.01
N PRO A 542 17.83 -34.31 -32.34
CA PRO A 542 18.57 -34.90 -33.46
C PRO A 542 18.09 -34.34 -34.81
N LEU A 543 19.01 -34.07 -35.75
CA LEU A 543 18.68 -33.50 -37.06
C LEU A 543 17.63 -34.31 -37.84
N LEU A 544 17.63 -35.64 -37.69
CA LEU A 544 16.70 -36.56 -38.37
C LEU A 544 15.33 -36.75 -37.67
N SER A 545 15.06 -36.05 -36.56
CA SER A 545 13.71 -36.02 -35.95
C SER A 545 12.80 -35.01 -36.69
N GLU A 546 11.48 -35.13 -36.52
CA GLU A 546 10.52 -34.13 -37.03
C GLU A 546 10.76 -32.73 -36.43
N PHE A 547 11.40 -32.66 -35.26
CA PHE A 547 11.90 -31.41 -34.70
C PHE A 547 13.20 -30.94 -35.34
N GLY A 548 14.18 -31.82 -35.55
CA GLY A 548 15.43 -31.47 -36.23
C GLY A 548 15.21 -30.90 -37.63
N TRP A 549 14.29 -31.51 -38.39
CA TRP A 549 13.89 -31.00 -39.70
C TRP A 549 13.15 -29.65 -39.62
N TYR A 550 12.36 -29.42 -38.58
CA TYR A 550 11.69 -28.14 -38.36
C TYR A 550 12.66 -27.04 -37.91
N CYS A 551 13.61 -27.35 -37.02
CA CYS A 551 14.71 -26.46 -36.65
C CYS A 551 15.57 -26.10 -37.87
N TYR A 552 15.83 -27.06 -38.77
CA TYR A 552 16.49 -26.82 -40.05
C TYR A 552 15.68 -25.89 -40.96
N LYS A 553 14.39 -26.17 -41.17
CA LYS A 553 13.44 -25.34 -41.96
C LYS A 553 13.39 -23.89 -41.46
N LEU A 554 13.47 -23.69 -40.14
CA LEU A 554 13.47 -22.37 -39.50
C LEU A 554 14.82 -21.65 -39.51
N GLY A 555 15.92 -22.33 -39.85
CA GLY A 555 17.26 -21.74 -39.79
C GLY A 555 17.79 -21.58 -38.35
N VAL A 556 17.34 -22.41 -37.41
CA VAL A 556 17.92 -22.48 -36.06
C VAL A 556 19.40 -22.83 -36.17
N LYS A 557 20.23 -22.29 -35.28
CA LYS A 557 21.66 -22.60 -35.27
C LYS A 557 21.88 -24.06 -34.83
N MET A 558 22.54 -24.85 -35.67
CA MET A 558 22.96 -26.21 -35.29
C MET A 558 23.97 -26.17 -34.14
N LYS A 559 23.90 -27.17 -33.26
CA LYS A 559 24.87 -27.38 -32.19
C LYS A 559 26.27 -27.54 -32.81
N PRO A 560 27.31 -26.84 -32.30
CA PRO A 560 28.68 -27.07 -32.76
C PRO A 560 29.10 -28.51 -32.44
N PHE A 561 29.71 -29.17 -33.43
CA PHE A 561 30.05 -30.58 -33.40
C PHE A 561 31.56 -30.77 -33.51
N SER A 562 32.15 -31.58 -32.63
CA SER A 562 33.57 -31.92 -32.65
C SER A 562 33.79 -33.23 -33.37
N LEU A 563 34.79 -33.29 -34.26
CA LEU A 563 35.23 -34.55 -34.88
C LEU A 563 35.76 -35.57 -33.85
N ASN A 564 36.15 -35.10 -32.66
CA ASN A 564 36.61 -35.96 -31.56
C ASN A 564 35.47 -36.69 -30.85
N ASP A 565 34.20 -36.29 -31.06
CA ASP A 565 33.03 -36.95 -30.48
C ASP A 565 32.54 -38.14 -31.34
N ILE A 566 33.29 -38.51 -32.40
CA ILE A 566 32.93 -39.56 -33.36
C ILE A 566 33.46 -40.91 -32.90
N ASP A 567 32.56 -41.69 -32.30
CA ASP A 567 32.60 -43.14 -32.48
C ASP A 567 32.13 -43.45 -33.91
N PHE A 568 32.92 -44.20 -34.70
CA PHE A 568 32.79 -44.35 -36.16
C PHE A 568 31.51 -45.06 -36.66
N SER A 569 30.55 -45.36 -35.78
CA SER A 569 29.23 -45.82 -36.21
C SER A 569 28.42 -44.65 -36.81
N ILE A 570 27.74 -44.92 -37.93
CA ILE A 570 26.82 -43.96 -38.54
C ILE A 570 25.69 -43.60 -37.55
N SER A 571 25.32 -44.52 -36.65
CA SER A 571 24.25 -44.32 -35.66
C SER A 571 24.61 -43.34 -34.52
N SER A 572 25.90 -43.20 -34.19
CA SER A 572 26.40 -42.21 -33.22
C SER A 572 26.50 -40.84 -33.88
N LEU A 573 27.05 -40.78 -35.09
CA LEU A 573 27.22 -39.55 -35.86
C LEU A 573 25.87 -38.86 -36.20
N LEU A 574 24.81 -39.64 -36.44
CA LEU A 574 23.45 -39.11 -36.64
C LEU A 574 22.73 -38.67 -35.35
N LYS A 575 23.25 -39.02 -34.17
CA LYS A 575 22.75 -38.54 -32.86
C LYS A 575 23.49 -37.32 -32.33
N SER A 576 24.77 -37.16 -32.70
CA SER A 576 25.59 -36.02 -32.31
C SER A 576 25.29 -34.75 -33.13
N ILE A 577 24.77 -34.90 -34.35
CA ILE A 577 24.35 -33.79 -35.22
C ILE A 577 22.89 -33.41 -34.90
N GLY A 578 22.68 -32.16 -34.46
CA GLY A 578 21.37 -31.69 -34.02
C GLY A 578 21.35 -30.24 -33.52
N TYR A 579 20.36 -29.91 -32.71
CA TYR A 579 20.08 -28.58 -32.16
C TYR A 579 19.98 -28.65 -30.64
N LEU A 580 20.34 -27.57 -29.94
CA LEU A 580 20.06 -27.46 -28.51
C LEU A 580 18.62 -26.99 -28.29
N LYS A 581 17.96 -27.52 -27.25
CA LYS A 581 16.63 -27.06 -26.84
C LYS A 581 16.61 -25.58 -26.50
N GLU A 582 17.64 -25.09 -25.80
CA GLU A 582 17.77 -23.68 -25.44
C GLU A 582 17.85 -22.78 -26.69
N ASP A 583 18.68 -23.14 -27.69
CA ASP A 583 18.79 -22.40 -28.97
C ASP A 583 17.45 -22.37 -29.74
N PHE A 584 16.68 -23.46 -29.70
CA PHE A 584 15.39 -23.56 -30.39
C PHE A 584 14.28 -22.77 -29.70
N ILE A 585 14.19 -22.82 -28.36
CA ILE A 585 13.25 -22.00 -27.58
C ILE A 585 13.58 -20.52 -27.78
N LEU A 586 14.86 -20.15 -27.65
CA LEU A 586 15.34 -18.78 -27.89
C LEU A 586 15.05 -18.32 -29.33
N PHE A 587 15.16 -19.19 -30.33
CA PHE A 587 14.78 -18.86 -31.70
C PHE A 587 13.28 -18.54 -31.80
N ILE A 588 12.41 -19.36 -31.20
CA ILE A 588 10.95 -19.17 -31.22
C ILE A 588 10.56 -17.87 -30.48
N GLU A 589 11.17 -17.60 -29.32
CA GLU A 589 10.93 -16.38 -28.54
C GLU A 589 11.31 -15.11 -29.30
N ASN A 590 12.38 -15.14 -30.09
CA ASN A 590 12.79 -14.00 -30.92
C ASN A 590 11.98 -13.87 -32.23
N ASN A 591 11.41 -14.96 -32.76
CA ASN A 591 10.77 -15.01 -34.07
C ASN A 591 9.24 -15.21 -34.02
N LYS A 592 8.58 -14.87 -32.90
CA LYS A 592 7.14 -15.14 -32.64
C LYS A 592 6.18 -14.91 -33.80
N LYS A 593 6.41 -13.87 -34.62
CA LYS A 593 5.57 -13.49 -35.78
C LYS A 593 5.66 -14.44 -36.98
N ILE A 594 6.64 -15.35 -37.01
CA ILE A 594 6.95 -16.24 -38.14
C ILE A 594 6.60 -17.70 -37.79
N ILE A 595 6.43 -18.02 -36.50
CA ILE A 595 6.12 -19.37 -36.02
C ILE A 595 4.64 -19.67 -36.18
N ASP A 596 4.30 -20.63 -37.05
CA ASP A 596 2.98 -21.24 -37.07
C ASP A 596 2.79 -22.09 -35.80
N THR A 597 1.97 -21.58 -34.89
CA THR A 597 1.70 -22.23 -33.60
C THR A 597 0.91 -23.53 -33.72
N GLU A 598 0.13 -23.74 -34.77
CA GLU A 598 -0.58 -25.01 -34.98
C GLU A 598 0.29 -26.04 -35.69
N GLU A 599 1.15 -25.66 -36.66
CA GLU A 599 2.20 -26.56 -37.18
C GLU A 599 3.07 -27.06 -36.02
N LEU A 600 3.47 -26.16 -35.11
CA LEU A 600 4.31 -26.50 -33.97
C LEU A 600 3.59 -27.41 -32.95
N LYS A 601 2.32 -27.13 -32.58
CA LYS A 601 1.53 -28.03 -31.71
C LYS A 601 1.35 -29.42 -32.32
N VAL A 602 1.15 -29.51 -33.63
CA VAL A 602 1.05 -30.80 -34.35
C VAL A 602 2.40 -31.54 -34.30
N ARG A 603 3.53 -30.85 -34.51
CA ARG A 603 4.87 -31.44 -34.41
C ARG A 603 5.19 -31.99 -33.02
N ILE A 604 4.84 -31.28 -31.94
CA ILE A 604 5.01 -31.80 -30.57
C ILE A 604 4.24 -33.12 -30.38
N ARG A 605 2.95 -33.13 -30.76
CA ARG A 605 2.08 -34.33 -30.63
C ARG A 605 2.57 -35.51 -31.47
N LEU A 606 3.08 -35.27 -32.68
CA LEU A 606 3.63 -36.31 -33.54
C LEU A 606 4.92 -36.90 -32.98
N SER A 607 5.87 -36.06 -32.58
CA SER A 607 7.18 -36.50 -32.09
C SER A 607 7.07 -37.26 -30.75
N GLN A 608 6.14 -36.84 -29.86
CA GLN A 608 5.75 -37.59 -28.67
C GLN A 608 5.11 -38.95 -29.00
N LYS A 609 4.22 -39.01 -30.00
CA LYS A 609 3.59 -40.26 -30.44
C LYS A 609 4.59 -41.24 -31.05
N ASN A 610 5.61 -40.73 -31.75
CA ASN A 610 6.65 -41.51 -32.41
C ASN A 610 7.75 -42.00 -31.45
N LYS A 611 7.84 -41.47 -30.21
CA LYS A 611 8.95 -41.66 -29.28
C LYS A 611 10.30 -41.20 -29.82
N GLU A 612 10.27 -40.09 -30.57
CA GLU A 612 11.46 -39.27 -30.89
C GLU A 612 11.86 -38.38 -29.69
N ILE A 613 10.95 -38.25 -28.72
CA ILE A 613 11.03 -37.59 -27.41
C ILE A 613 10.79 -38.68 -26.35
#